data_AF-A0A7W1EXJ3-F1
#
_entry.id   AF-A0A7W1EXJ3-F1
#
_cell.length_a   1.000
_cell.length_b   1.000
_cell.length_c   1.000
_cell.angle_alpha   90.00
_cell.angle_beta   90.00
_cell.angle_gamma   90.00
#
_symmetry.space_group_name_H-M   'P 1'
#
loop_
_entity.id
_entity.type
_entity.pdbx_description
1 polymer ?
#
loop_
_entity_poly.entity_id
_entity_poly.type
_entity_poly.pdbx_seq_one_letter_code
_entity_poly.pdbx_strand_id
1 'polypeptide(L)' 'MGKGDKRSKRGKIHIGSSGVTRQKKKKSAKKATAKATPKKAAKKAAPKKAAKKAE' A
#
# COMPACT_ATOMS: atom_id res chain seq x y z
N MET A 1 -8.89 5.97 0.74
CA MET A 1 -10.28 5.47 0.80
C MET A 1 -10.85 5.67 2.19
N GLY A 2 -11.98 6.37 2.30
CA GLY A 2 -12.59 6.81 3.57
C GLY A 2 -13.57 5.81 4.17
N LYS A 3 -14.27 6.22 5.23
CA LYS A 3 -15.28 5.38 5.93
C LYS A 3 -16.53 5.11 5.07
N GLY A 4 -16.86 5.98 4.11
CA GLY A 4 -18.02 5.82 3.23
C GLY A 4 -17.83 4.79 2.11
N ASP A 5 -16.59 4.39 1.80
CA ASP A 5 -16.32 3.43 0.75
C ASP A 5 -16.53 1.99 1.25
N LYS A 6 -17.69 1.42 0.90
CA LYS A 6 -18.14 0.07 1.25
C LYS A 6 -17.25 -1.05 0.68
N ARG A 7 -16.37 -0.78 -0.29
CA ARG A 7 -15.44 -1.76 -0.87
C ARG A 7 -14.09 -1.78 -0.13
N SER A 8 -13.69 -0.65 0.44
CA SER A 8 -12.45 -0.52 1.20
C SER A 8 -12.47 -1.27 2.54
N LYS A 9 -11.29 -1.64 3.07
CA LYS A 9 -11.16 -2.23 4.41
C LYS A 9 -11.76 -1.32 5.49
N ARG A 10 -11.53 -0.01 5.39
CA ARG A 10 -11.98 0.97 6.40
C ARG A 10 -13.50 1.15 6.39
N GLY A 11 -14.13 1.22 5.22
CA GLY A 11 -15.58 1.27 5.14
C GLY A 11 -16.24 -0.05 5.57
N LYS A 12 -15.64 -1.21 5.25
CA LYS A 12 -16.10 -2.51 5.76
C LYS A 12 -15.98 -2.65 7.28
N ILE A 13 -14.97 -2.05 7.90
CA ILE A 13 -14.88 -1.98 9.37
C ILE A 13 -16.05 -1.17 9.91
N HIS A 14 -16.34 -0.03 9.30
CA HIS A 14 -17.35 0.90 9.79
C HIS A 14 -18.77 0.33 9.70
N ILE A 15 -19.13 -0.32 8.58
CA ILE A 15 -20.45 -0.95 8.40
C ILE A 15 -20.53 -2.36 9.02
N GLY A 16 -19.46 -2.85 9.65
CA GLY A 16 -19.44 -4.18 10.29
C GLY A 16 -19.35 -5.39 9.33
N SER A 17 -19.39 -5.20 8.02
CA SER A 17 -19.38 -6.30 7.03
C SER A 17 -18.00 -6.93 6.82
N SER A 18 -17.95 -8.20 6.41
CA SER A 18 -16.73 -8.87 5.95
C SER A 18 -16.62 -8.90 4.43
N GLY A 19 -15.43 -9.19 3.92
CA GLY A 19 -15.22 -9.40 2.49
C GLY A 19 -13.75 -9.63 2.19
N VAL A 20 -13.39 -9.70 0.90
CA VAL A 20 -11.99 -9.93 0.48
C VAL A 20 -11.04 -8.91 1.10
N THR A 21 -11.46 -7.65 1.25
CA THR A 21 -10.67 -6.57 1.85
C THR A 21 -10.71 -6.54 3.39
N ARG A 22 -11.66 -7.25 4.04
CA ARG A 22 -11.78 -7.39 5.51
C ARG A 22 -12.06 -8.85 5.89
N GLN A 23 -10.99 -9.64 5.94
CA GLN A 23 -11.01 -11.05 6.34
C GLN A 23 -10.91 -11.19 7.87
N LYS A 24 -11.70 -12.10 8.47
CA LYS A 24 -11.78 -12.27 9.95
C LYS A 24 -10.82 -13.31 10.53
N LYS A 25 -10.33 -14.27 9.75
CA LYS A 25 -9.39 -15.32 10.20
C LYS A 25 -8.43 -15.69 9.06
N LYS A 26 -7.17 -16.07 9.39
CA LYS A 26 -6.11 -16.41 8.43
C LYS A 26 -6.44 -17.59 7.48
N LYS A 27 -7.55 -18.33 7.73
CA LYS A 27 -8.01 -19.45 6.90
C LYS A 27 -8.93 -19.06 5.74
N SER A 28 -9.44 -17.82 5.67
CA SER A 28 -10.16 -17.38 4.46
C SER A 28 -9.11 -17.07 3.38
N ALA A 29 -8.83 -18.06 2.54
CA ALA A 29 -7.81 -18.03 1.50
C ALA A 29 -7.81 -16.70 0.75
N LYS A 30 -6.71 -15.96 0.88
CA LYS A 30 -6.45 -14.70 0.18
C LYS A 30 -6.15 -15.01 -1.30
N LYS A 31 -7.16 -15.34 -2.10
CA LYS A 31 -7.05 -15.32 -3.57
C LYS A 31 -7.21 -13.88 -4.07
N ALA A 32 -6.11 -13.13 -4.01
CA ALA A 32 -5.81 -12.05 -4.93
C ALA A 32 -4.32 -11.79 -4.79
N THR A 33 -3.57 -12.28 -5.76
CA THR A 33 -2.16 -12.04 -6.01
C THR A 33 -1.89 -10.54 -5.89
N ALA A 34 -1.29 -10.14 -4.77
CA ALA A 34 -0.48 -8.93 -4.79
C ALA A 34 0.67 -9.28 -5.74
N LYS A 35 0.55 -8.89 -7.02
CA LYS A 35 1.69 -8.88 -7.93
C LYS A 35 2.77 -8.08 -7.22
N ALA A 36 3.79 -8.79 -6.74
CA ALA A 36 5.01 -8.18 -6.30
C ALA A 36 5.50 -7.30 -7.46
N THR A 37 5.57 -5.99 -7.24
CA THR A 37 6.42 -5.19 -8.09
C THR A 37 7.85 -5.59 -7.73
N PRO A 38 8.64 -6.20 -8.63
CA PRO A 38 10.04 -6.41 -8.35
C PRO A 38 10.63 -5.03 -8.07
N LYS A 39 11.19 -4.85 -6.87
CA LYS A 39 11.95 -3.67 -6.49
C LYS A 39 13.16 -3.64 -7.42
N LYS A 40 12.98 -3.01 -8.60
CA LYS A 40 14.01 -2.87 -9.63
C LYS A 40 15.21 -2.21 -8.97
N ALA A 41 16.32 -2.95 -8.94
CA ALA A 41 17.61 -2.45 -8.50
C ALA A 41 17.95 -1.20 -9.33
N ALA A 42 17.95 -0.03 -8.68
CA ALA A 42 18.48 1.19 -9.26
C ALA A 42 19.99 1.17 -9.06
N LYS A 43 20.69 0.83 -10.15
CA LYS A 43 22.12 1.00 -10.38
C LYS A 43 22.61 2.39 -9.92
N LYS A 44 23.88 2.42 -9.47
CA LYS A 44 24.69 3.62 -9.22
C LYS A 44 24.46 4.73 -10.25
N ALA A 45 24.26 5.97 -9.78
CA ALA A 45 24.66 7.19 -10.47
C ALA A 45 24.88 8.29 -9.41
N ALA A 46 26.12 8.74 -9.27
CA ALA A 46 26.46 9.94 -8.49
C ALA A 46 25.91 11.20 -9.16
N PRO A 47 25.74 12.30 -8.41
CA PRO A 47 26.36 13.54 -8.89
C PRO A 47 27.04 14.37 -7.80
N LYS A 48 28.25 14.81 -8.13
CA LYS A 48 28.92 16.01 -7.59
C LYS A 48 28.13 17.27 -7.97
N LYS A 49 27.99 18.21 -7.02
CA LYS A 49 27.94 19.70 -7.12
C LYS A 49 26.97 20.24 -6.05
N ALA A 50 27.46 20.89 -5.01
CA ALA A 50 27.92 22.29 -4.93
C ALA A 50 26.77 23.30 -4.71
N ALA A 51 27.00 24.16 -3.72
CA ALA A 51 26.39 25.46 -3.44
C ALA A 51 24.95 25.50 -2.87
N LYS A 52 24.87 25.85 -1.58
CA LYS A 52 24.09 27.03 -1.19
C LYS A 52 24.66 27.66 0.08
N LYS A 53 25.26 28.84 -0.09
CA LYS A 53 25.43 29.87 0.94
C LYS A 53 24.05 30.22 1.52
N ALA A 54 23.99 30.48 2.82
CA ALA A 54 23.06 31.42 3.40
C ALA A 54 23.90 32.39 4.24
N GLU A 55 23.98 33.61 3.74
CA GLU A 55 24.19 34.83 4.54
C GLU A 55 22.82 35.22 5.12
#